data_AF-A0AAN8EDY1-F1
#
_entry.id   AF-A0AAN8EDY1-F1
#
_cell.length_a   1.000
_cell.length_b   1.000
_cell.length_c   1.000
_cell.angle_alpha   90.00
_cell.angle_beta   90.00
_cell.angle_gamma   90.00
#
_symmetry.space_group_name_H-M   'P 1'
#
loop_
_entity.id
_entity.type
_entity.pdbx_description
1 polymer ?
#
loop_
_entity_poly.entity_id
_entity_poly.type
_entity_poly.pdbx_seq_one_letter_code
_entity_poly.pdbx_strand_id
1 'polypeptide(L)'
;MLFTPPQTRDHSPRKPEGTTVSSTCSYAQYALAAWKKLHRRRNGSICLLDGDFLDIPDVVAVAKYSAQVAFSEDPKISQRINKSVETLQKHLDGGHLVYGVTTGFGGSASTRTTDLESLQRALVRHQGSGVLSSKDIGRPQQTAVLHSVSDVDHDMDFDTQSQPTAWVRAAMMARCNSIIRGHSAVRQDVAETILALLQRNITPIVPLRGSISASGDLSPLSYIAGTIEGNPDIFVRVGKGTSNIMTARQALEQAGIQPVTLHAKEGLGLLNGTAFSAGTAALALSQAQDLTILSQFLLAWVLRQ
;
A
#
# COMPACT_ATOMS: atom_id res chain seq x y z
N MET A 1 29.70 -38.21 20.31
CA MET A 1 30.06 -36.81 20.65
C MET A 1 28.83 -36.17 21.27
N LEU A 2 28.99 -35.65 22.49
CA LEU A 2 27.92 -35.14 23.36
C LEU A 2 27.25 -33.91 22.73
N PHE A 3 25.92 -33.95 22.65
CA PHE A 3 25.09 -32.79 22.33
C PHE A 3 25.03 -31.86 23.54
N THR A 4 25.68 -30.70 23.47
CA THR A 4 25.40 -29.57 24.35
C THR A 4 24.16 -28.83 23.85
N PRO A 5 23.12 -28.63 24.68
CA PRO A 5 21.95 -27.85 24.27
C PRO A 5 22.29 -26.35 24.14
N PRO A 6 21.64 -25.62 23.23
CA PRO A 6 21.88 -24.19 23.05
C PRO A 6 21.38 -23.40 24.27
N GLN A 7 22.20 -22.45 24.73
CA GLN A 7 21.84 -21.50 25.78
C GLN A 7 20.59 -20.71 25.36
N THR A 8 19.56 -20.75 26.19
CA THR A 8 18.35 -19.94 26.05
C THR A 8 18.73 -18.46 26.13
N ARG A 9 18.65 -17.74 25.01
CA ARG A 9 18.72 -16.27 25.01
C ARG A 9 17.45 -15.74 25.67
N ASP A 10 17.62 -14.97 26.72
CA ASP A 10 16.58 -14.19 27.37
C ASP A 10 15.92 -13.26 26.34
N HIS A 11 14.64 -13.52 26.04
CA HIS A 11 13.79 -12.73 25.14
C HIS A 11 12.94 -11.71 25.92
N SER A 12 13.45 -11.18 27.02
CA SER A 12 12.87 -9.99 27.65
C SER A 12 13.02 -8.78 26.71
N PRO A 13 11.96 -8.07 26.34
CA PRO A 13 12.09 -6.84 25.56
C PRO A 13 12.91 -5.83 26.35
N ARG A 14 14.05 -5.39 25.79
CA ARG A 14 14.82 -4.26 26.33
C ARG A 14 13.90 -3.03 26.35
N LYS A 15 13.51 -2.59 27.54
CA LYS A 15 12.89 -1.28 27.72
C LYS A 15 13.91 -0.22 27.29
N PRO A 16 13.52 0.79 26.50
CA PRO A 16 14.41 1.91 26.22
C PRO A 16 14.70 2.64 27.53
N GLU A 17 15.97 2.70 27.90
CA GLU A 17 16.45 3.57 28.98
C GLU A 17 16.27 5.02 28.53
N GLY A 18 15.57 5.81 29.33
CA GLY A 18 15.38 7.24 29.08
C GLY A 18 14.08 7.61 28.39
N THR A 19 12.94 7.28 28.99
CA THR A 19 11.73 8.11 28.83
C THR A 19 10.90 7.95 30.08
N THR A 20 10.97 8.95 30.96
CA THR A 20 9.92 9.22 31.93
C THR A 20 8.61 9.31 31.14
N VAL A 21 7.68 8.38 31.40
CA VAL A 21 6.35 8.36 30.79
C VAL A 21 5.61 9.60 31.27
N SER A 22 5.69 10.65 30.47
CA SER A 22 5.04 11.94 30.69
C SER A 22 3.59 11.85 30.21
N SER A 23 2.65 12.09 31.13
CA SER A 23 1.21 12.32 30.96
C SER A 23 0.46 11.40 29.98
N THR A 24 -0.38 10.51 30.51
CA THR A 24 -1.36 9.77 29.70
C THR A 24 -2.35 10.74 29.04
N CYS A 25 -2.16 10.99 27.75
CA CYS A 25 -3.12 11.71 26.92
C CYS A 25 -4.47 10.96 26.96
N SER A 26 -5.57 11.66 27.28
CA SER A 26 -6.90 11.04 27.25
C SER A 26 -7.27 10.65 25.82
N TYR A 27 -8.12 9.63 25.67
CA TYR A 27 -8.61 9.22 24.35
C TYR A 27 -9.29 10.38 23.59
N ALA A 28 -10.03 11.24 24.30
CA ALA A 28 -10.66 12.42 23.70
C ALA A 28 -9.62 13.43 23.15
N GLN A 29 -8.51 13.65 23.87
CA GLN A 29 -7.43 14.50 23.38
C GLN A 29 -6.73 13.88 22.16
N TYR A 30 -6.51 12.57 22.16
CA TYR A 30 -5.99 11.84 21.00
C TYR A 30 -6.93 11.98 19.78
N ALA A 31 -8.23 11.71 19.94
CA ALA A 31 -9.21 11.80 18.88
C ALA A 31 -9.31 13.23 18.31
N LEU A 32 -9.28 14.24 19.18
CA LEU A 32 -9.26 15.65 18.76
C LEU A 32 -7.97 15.99 17.99
N ALA A 33 -6.81 15.50 18.43
CA ALA A 33 -5.55 15.72 17.73
C ALA A 33 -5.53 15.05 16.34
N ALA A 34 -6.04 13.81 16.25
CA ALA A 34 -6.20 13.07 15.01
C ALA A 34 -7.13 13.81 14.04
N TRP A 35 -8.29 14.26 14.51
CA TRP A 35 -9.25 15.06 13.73
C TRP A 35 -8.63 16.37 13.22
N LYS A 36 -7.95 17.13 14.10
CA LYS A 36 -7.26 18.37 13.72
C LYS A 36 -6.18 18.11 12.67
N LYS A 37 -5.42 17.02 12.80
CA LYS A 37 -4.39 16.65 11.83
C LYS A 37 -5.02 16.33 10.47
N LEU A 38 -6.03 15.47 10.43
CA LEU A 38 -6.77 15.15 9.20
C LEU A 38 -7.31 16.41 8.51
N HIS A 39 -7.92 17.32 9.27
CA HIS A 39 -8.47 18.57 8.71
C HIS A 39 -7.38 19.46 8.10
N ARG A 40 -6.21 19.60 8.76
CA ARG A 40 -5.06 20.32 8.19
C ARG A 40 -4.56 19.69 6.88
N ARG A 41 -4.50 18.36 6.80
CA ARG A 41 -4.10 17.66 5.56
C ARG A 41 -5.07 17.89 4.42
N ARG A 42 -6.37 17.80 4.70
CA ARG A 42 -7.43 18.11 3.72
C ARG A 42 -7.33 19.54 3.19
N ASN A 43 -6.91 20.48 4.02
CA ASN A 43 -6.77 21.88 3.67
C ASN A 43 -5.38 22.23 3.10
N GLY A 44 -4.63 21.24 2.60
CA GLY A 44 -3.41 21.46 1.82
C GLY A 44 -2.09 21.18 2.52
N SER A 45 -2.08 20.78 3.80
CA SER A 45 -0.84 20.35 4.45
C SER A 45 -0.36 19.00 3.89
N ILE A 46 0.93 18.89 3.55
CA ILE A 46 1.52 17.69 2.91
C ILE A 46 1.74 16.56 3.91
N CYS A 47 1.29 15.35 3.58
CA CYS A 47 1.64 14.10 4.27
C CYS A 47 3.05 13.65 3.86
N LEU A 48 3.97 13.50 4.81
CA LEU A 48 5.34 13.07 4.54
C LEU A 48 5.50 11.59 4.87
N LEU A 49 6.07 10.83 3.93
CA LEU A 49 6.44 9.42 4.11
C LEU A 49 7.94 9.34 4.42
N ASP A 50 8.28 8.76 5.56
CA ASP A 50 9.66 8.63 6.05
C ASP A 50 10.09 7.16 6.21
N GLY A 51 9.22 6.20 5.94
CA GLY A 51 9.41 4.77 6.04
C GLY A 51 9.41 4.16 7.45
N ASP A 52 9.35 4.98 8.49
CA ASP A 52 9.36 4.53 9.88
C ASP A 52 8.03 4.82 10.58
N PHE A 53 7.37 5.93 10.24
CA PHE A 53 6.10 6.33 10.82
C PHE A 53 5.05 6.59 9.75
N LEU A 54 3.84 6.08 9.97
CA LEU A 54 2.67 6.35 9.15
C LEU A 54 1.44 6.30 10.05
N ASP A 55 0.73 7.41 10.17
CA ASP A 55 -0.44 7.49 11.05
C ASP A 55 -1.77 7.46 10.31
N ILE A 56 -2.81 7.07 11.06
CA ILE A 56 -4.17 6.91 10.56
C ILE A 56 -4.70 8.20 9.91
N PRO A 57 -4.54 9.41 10.50
CA PRO A 57 -4.98 10.65 9.86
C PRO A 57 -4.35 10.90 8.49
N ASP A 58 -3.05 10.66 8.30
CA ASP A 58 -2.39 10.86 7.00
C ASP A 58 -2.87 9.81 5.98
N VAL A 59 -3.04 8.55 6.40
CA VAL A 59 -3.62 7.49 5.55
C VAL A 59 -5.03 7.88 5.09
N VAL A 60 -5.91 8.30 5.99
CA VAL A 60 -7.28 8.72 5.69
C VAL A 60 -7.28 9.95 4.76
N ALA A 61 -6.40 10.92 5.03
CA ALA A 61 -6.29 12.15 4.23
C ALA A 61 -5.96 11.85 2.77
N VAL A 62 -4.96 11.00 2.52
CA VAL A 62 -4.55 10.63 1.16
C VAL A 62 -5.58 9.70 0.51
N ALA A 63 -6.06 8.70 1.25
CA ALA A 63 -6.96 7.68 0.74
C ALA A 63 -8.32 8.24 0.32
N LYS A 64 -9.00 8.99 1.21
CA LYS A 64 -10.37 9.48 0.99
C LYS A 64 -10.43 10.86 0.36
N TYR A 65 -9.47 11.72 0.68
CA TYR A 65 -9.55 13.15 0.33
C TYR A 65 -8.50 13.60 -0.67
N SER A 66 -7.69 12.68 -1.20
CA SER A 66 -6.64 12.99 -2.17
C SER A 66 -5.71 14.11 -1.71
N ALA A 67 -5.40 14.13 -0.41
CA ALA A 67 -4.45 15.07 0.19
C ALA A 67 -3.06 14.90 -0.43
N GLN A 68 -2.26 15.98 -0.38
CA GLN A 68 -0.91 15.97 -0.92
C GLN A 68 0.00 15.03 -0.12
N VAL A 69 0.83 14.27 -0.82
CA VAL A 69 1.78 13.31 -0.22
C VAL A 69 3.14 13.44 -0.91
N ALA A 70 4.21 13.35 -0.12
CA ALA A 70 5.59 13.38 -0.61
C ALA A 70 6.48 12.50 0.28
N PHE A 71 7.68 12.16 -0.19
CA PHE A 71 8.72 11.63 0.69
C PHE A 71 9.28 12.75 1.58
N SER A 72 9.72 12.39 2.78
CA SER A 72 10.57 13.27 3.58
C SER A 72 11.89 13.55 2.85
N GLU A 73 12.43 14.74 3.02
CA GLU A 73 13.71 15.16 2.41
C GLU A 73 14.95 14.56 3.13
N ASP A 74 14.76 13.62 4.05
CA ASP A 74 15.86 12.96 4.77
C ASP A 74 16.68 12.08 3.81
N PRO A 75 17.98 12.40 3.56
CA PRO A 75 18.83 11.61 2.68
C PRO A 75 19.03 10.16 3.15
N LYS A 76 18.74 9.85 4.43
CA LYS A 76 18.78 8.48 4.95
C LYS A 76 17.82 7.55 4.22
N ILE A 77 16.73 8.07 3.65
CA ILE A 77 15.76 7.27 2.88
C ILE A 77 16.44 6.65 1.66
N SER A 78 17.07 7.45 0.82
CA SER A 78 17.81 6.96 -0.34
C SER A 78 18.98 6.05 0.08
N GLN A 79 19.70 6.40 1.15
CA GLN A 79 20.83 5.60 1.64
C GLN A 79 20.41 4.19 2.08
N ARG A 80 19.32 4.04 2.84
CA ARG A 80 18.86 2.71 3.30
C ARG A 80 18.27 1.88 2.16
N ILE A 81 17.59 2.51 1.19
CA ILE A 81 17.12 1.84 -0.02
C ILE A 81 18.30 1.28 -0.81
N ASN A 82 19.29 2.13 -1.15
CA ASN A 82 20.47 1.74 -1.92
C ASN A 82 21.25 0.64 -1.22
N LYS A 83 21.49 0.78 0.09
CA LYS A 83 22.13 -0.24 0.91
C LYS A 83 21.40 -1.59 0.82
N SER A 84 20.07 -1.60 0.79
CA SER A 84 19.28 -2.83 0.70
C SER A 84 19.43 -3.54 -0.65
N VAL A 85 19.48 -2.77 -1.74
CA VAL A 85 19.70 -3.26 -3.11
C VAL A 85 21.13 -3.77 -3.28
N GLU A 86 22.12 -3.01 -2.84
CA GLU A 86 23.53 -3.43 -2.82
C GLU A 86 23.75 -4.71 -2.00
N THR A 87 23.07 -4.84 -0.87
CA THR A 87 23.15 -6.05 -0.04
C THR A 87 22.63 -7.26 -0.81
N LEU A 88 21.51 -7.14 -1.52
CA LEU A 88 21.01 -8.23 -2.37
C LEU A 88 22.03 -8.57 -3.47
N GLN A 89 22.55 -7.56 -4.16
CA GLN A 89 23.50 -7.78 -5.25
C GLN A 89 24.75 -8.52 -4.78
N LYS A 90 25.33 -8.13 -3.64
CA LYS A 90 26.49 -8.83 -3.04
C LYS A 90 26.20 -10.32 -2.76
N HIS A 91 24.98 -10.66 -2.35
CA HIS A 91 24.62 -12.06 -2.13
C HIS A 91 24.51 -12.83 -3.45
N LEU A 92 23.95 -12.20 -4.48
CA LEU A 92 23.83 -12.80 -5.81
C LEU A 92 25.21 -13.01 -6.46
N ASP A 93 26.09 -12.01 -6.38
CA ASP A 93 27.46 -12.07 -6.89
C ASP A 93 28.30 -13.14 -6.17
N GLY A 94 28.03 -13.36 -4.88
CA GLY A 94 28.61 -14.45 -4.09
C GLY A 94 28.07 -15.85 -4.42
N GLY A 95 27.14 -15.97 -5.38
CA GLY A 95 26.52 -17.24 -5.77
C GLY A 95 25.53 -17.81 -4.75
N HIS A 96 25.08 -17.00 -3.79
CA HIS A 96 24.15 -17.46 -2.76
C HIS A 96 22.75 -17.68 -3.32
N LEU A 97 22.08 -18.73 -2.84
CA LEU A 97 20.67 -18.97 -3.14
C LEU A 97 19.79 -18.03 -2.30
N VAL A 98 18.90 -17.31 -2.96
CA VAL A 98 18.01 -16.32 -2.36
C VAL A 98 16.58 -16.65 -2.73
N TYR A 99 15.74 -16.89 -1.72
CA TYR A 99 14.34 -17.25 -1.89
C TYR A 99 13.57 -16.22 -2.74
N GLY A 100 12.86 -16.71 -3.75
CA GLY A 100 12.03 -15.89 -4.64
C GLY A 100 12.83 -14.93 -5.53
N VAL A 101 14.15 -15.11 -5.59
CA VAL A 101 15.06 -14.38 -6.47
C VAL A 101 15.78 -15.36 -7.38
N THR A 102 16.57 -16.28 -6.83
CA THR A 102 17.21 -17.38 -7.58
C THR A 102 16.48 -18.71 -7.40
N THR A 103 15.38 -18.70 -6.65
CA THR A 103 14.48 -19.85 -6.45
C THR A 103 13.05 -19.53 -6.82
N GLY A 104 12.23 -20.55 -7.03
CA GLY A 104 10.77 -20.39 -7.11
C GLY A 104 10.12 -19.91 -5.80
N PHE A 105 8.79 -19.78 -5.83
CA PHE A 105 7.97 -19.29 -4.70
C PHE A 105 7.14 -20.41 -4.08
N GLY A 106 6.81 -20.30 -2.79
CA GLY A 106 5.91 -21.22 -2.09
C GLY A 106 6.33 -22.69 -2.23
N GLY A 107 5.41 -23.55 -2.66
CA GLY A 107 5.67 -24.98 -2.87
C GLY A 107 6.75 -25.28 -3.92
N SER A 108 7.11 -24.31 -4.77
CA SER A 108 8.15 -24.44 -5.80
C SER A 108 9.51 -23.87 -5.38
N ALA A 109 9.72 -23.58 -4.09
CA ALA A 109 10.97 -22.99 -3.56
C ALA A 109 12.24 -23.85 -3.79
N SER A 110 12.10 -25.12 -4.16
CA SER A 110 13.20 -26.01 -4.57
C SER A 110 13.68 -25.78 -6.01
N THR A 111 12.88 -25.10 -6.84
CA THR A 111 13.24 -24.79 -8.24
C THR A 111 14.32 -23.70 -8.29
N ARG A 112 15.15 -23.69 -9.33
CA ARG A 112 16.24 -22.72 -9.52
C ARG A 112 16.12 -22.04 -10.89
N THR A 113 16.54 -20.78 -10.96
CA THR A 113 16.61 -20.02 -12.21
C THR A 113 17.72 -18.98 -12.13
N THR A 114 18.29 -18.65 -13.28
CA THR A 114 19.21 -17.50 -13.45
C THR A 114 18.52 -16.32 -14.14
N ASP A 115 17.31 -16.51 -14.70
CA ASP A 115 16.49 -15.44 -15.26
C ASP A 115 15.65 -14.79 -14.16
N LEU A 116 16.27 -13.84 -13.46
CA LEU A 116 15.71 -13.20 -12.26
C LEU A 116 14.54 -12.28 -12.61
N GLU A 117 14.61 -11.59 -13.75
CA GLU A 117 13.58 -10.64 -14.18
C GLU A 117 12.33 -11.37 -14.67
N SER A 118 12.47 -12.41 -15.50
CA SER A 118 11.32 -13.20 -15.91
C SER A 118 10.64 -13.87 -14.73
N LEU A 119 11.39 -14.28 -13.70
CA LEU A 119 10.80 -14.82 -12.48
C LEU A 119 9.91 -13.79 -11.76
N GLN A 120 10.37 -12.54 -11.61
CA GLN A 120 9.56 -11.50 -10.96
C GLN A 120 8.32 -11.15 -11.78
N ARG A 121 8.46 -11.02 -13.10
CA ARG A 121 7.34 -10.76 -14.00
C ARG A 121 6.32 -11.91 -14.00
N ALA A 122 6.79 -13.15 -13.95
CA ALA A 122 5.93 -14.33 -13.83
C ALA A 122 5.16 -14.32 -12.51
N LEU A 123 5.79 -13.91 -11.40
CA LEU A 123 5.10 -13.75 -10.11
C LEU A 123 3.97 -12.73 -10.20
N VAL A 124 4.23 -11.52 -10.73
CA VAL A 124 3.22 -10.47 -10.84
C VAL A 124 2.04 -10.96 -11.69
N ARG A 125 2.32 -11.56 -12.85
CA ARG A 125 1.28 -12.12 -13.75
C ARG A 125 0.47 -13.24 -13.10
N HIS A 126 1.14 -14.16 -12.41
CA HIS A 126 0.47 -15.28 -11.75
C HIS A 126 -0.46 -14.81 -10.62
N GLN A 127 -0.09 -13.73 -9.91
CA GLN A 127 -0.89 -13.18 -8.81
C GLN A 127 -2.04 -12.28 -9.29
N GLY A 128 -2.00 -11.82 -10.54
CA GLY A 128 -3.07 -11.09 -11.22
C GLY A 128 -4.26 -11.97 -11.62
N SER A 129 -4.78 -12.75 -10.67
CA SER A 129 -5.78 -13.80 -10.89
C SER A 129 -7.17 -13.47 -10.34
N GLY A 130 -7.36 -12.26 -9.80
CA GLY A 130 -8.65 -11.86 -9.25
C GLY A 130 -9.68 -11.54 -10.32
N VAL A 131 -10.96 -11.60 -9.94
CA VAL A 131 -12.10 -11.50 -10.86
C VAL A 131 -12.75 -10.14 -10.74
N LEU A 132 -12.90 -9.45 -11.88
CA LEU A 132 -13.66 -8.21 -12.01
C LEU A 132 -14.85 -8.43 -12.94
N SER A 133 -15.96 -7.75 -12.66
CA SER A 133 -17.12 -7.72 -13.54
C SER A 133 -16.96 -6.64 -14.63
N SER A 134 -17.79 -6.72 -15.68
CA SER A 134 -17.80 -5.67 -16.71
C SER A 134 -18.24 -4.30 -16.18
N LYS A 135 -19.02 -4.27 -15.08
CA LYS A 135 -19.41 -3.03 -14.39
C LYS A 135 -18.17 -2.37 -13.76
N ASP A 136 -17.29 -3.16 -13.16
CA ASP A 136 -16.12 -2.66 -12.44
C ASP A 136 -15.12 -1.94 -13.37
N ILE A 137 -14.95 -2.44 -14.59
CA ILE A 137 -13.98 -1.94 -15.58
C ILE A 137 -14.59 -0.98 -16.61
N GLY A 138 -15.85 -0.59 -16.44
CA GLY A 138 -16.50 0.45 -17.25
C GLY A 138 -16.42 0.24 -18.76
N ARG A 139 -16.59 -0.99 -19.25
CA ARG A 139 -16.57 -1.24 -20.71
C ARG A 139 -17.53 -0.27 -21.40
N PRO A 140 -17.13 0.37 -22.51
CA PRO A 140 -18.01 1.28 -23.23
C PRO A 140 -19.18 0.47 -23.78
N GLN A 141 -20.34 0.53 -23.12
CA GLN A 141 -21.59 0.32 -23.81
C GLN A 141 -21.67 1.46 -24.83
N GLN A 142 -21.47 1.12 -26.11
CA GLN A 142 -21.98 1.95 -27.20
C GLN A 142 -23.43 2.30 -26.85
N THR A 143 -23.74 3.59 -26.86
CA THR A 143 -25.05 4.16 -26.55
C THR A 143 -25.55 4.01 -25.10
N ALA A 144 -25.06 4.88 -24.21
CA ALA A 144 -25.94 5.57 -23.27
C ALA A 144 -25.24 6.83 -22.76
N VAL A 145 -26.00 7.91 -22.72
CA VAL A 145 -25.65 9.21 -22.15
C VAL A 145 -24.96 9.02 -20.79
N LEU A 146 -23.81 9.67 -20.62
CA LEU A 146 -23.05 9.75 -19.37
C LEU A 146 -23.99 10.05 -18.21
N HIS A 147 -24.30 9.04 -17.40
CA HIS A 147 -24.64 9.31 -16.02
C HIS A 147 -23.36 9.86 -15.37
N SER A 148 -23.36 11.16 -15.09
CA SER A 148 -22.45 11.78 -14.14
C SER A 148 -22.71 11.14 -12.78
N VAL A 149 -22.02 10.04 -12.49
CA VAL A 149 -22.11 9.39 -11.18
C VAL A 149 -21.29 10.24 -10.22
N SER A 150 -21.98 10.91 -9.31
CA SER A 150 -21.37 11.72 -8.25
C SER A 150 -20.52 10.84 -7.34
N ASP A 151 -19.22 10.85 -7.58
CA ASP A 151 -18.14 11.15 -6.65
C ASP A 151 -18.50 11.08 -5.18
N VAL A 152 -18.44 9.87 -4.63
CA VAL A 152 -17.67 9.46 -3.45
C VAL A 152 -18.04 7.99 -3.29
N ASP A 153 -17.05 7.11 -3.44
CA ASP A 153 -17.11 5.73 -2.99
C ASP A 153 -18.23 4.84 -3.62
N HIS A 154 -17.83 3.94 -4.53
CA HIS A 154 -18.55 2.68 -4.74
C HIS A 154 -18.57 1.78 -3.47
N ASP A 155 -18.16 2.28 -2.30
CA ASP A 155 -18.08 1.55 -1.02
C ASP A 155 -19.43 0.96 -0.58
N MET A 156 -20.54 1.39 -1.19
CA MET A 156 -21.89 0.93 -0.87
C MET A 156 -22.60 0.21 -2.04
N ASP A 157 -21.92 -0.01 -3.17
CA ASP A 157 -22.49 -0.79 -4.28
C ASP A 157 -22.17 -2.28 -4.07
N PHE A 158 -23.09 -3.03 -3.46
CA PHE A 158 -22.92 -4.46 -3.18
C PHE A 158 -22.71 -5.31 -4.45
N ASP A 159 -22.95 -4.76 -5.64
CA ASP A 159 -22.73 -5.45 -6.91
C ASP A 159 -21.28 -5.38 -7.42
N THR A 160 -20.42 -4.52 -6.84
CA THR A 160 -19.01 -4.40 -7.29
C THR A 160 -18.18 -5.60 -6.85
N GLN A 161 -17.31 -6.08 -7.75
CA GLN A 161 -16.26 -7.04 -7.41
C GLN A 161 -14.89 -6.36 -7.27
N SER A 162 -14.86 -5.03 -7.25
CA SER A 162 -13.64 -4.25 -7.05
C SER A 162 -13.56 -3.70 -5.62
N GLN A 163 -12.35 -3.48 -5.13
CA GLN A 163 -12.13 -2.78 -3.87
C GLN A 163 -12.46 -1.29 -4.00
N PRO A 164 -12.96 -0.68 -2.92
CA PRO A 164 -12.98 0.76 -2.72
C PRO A 164 -11.68 1.45 -3.14
N THR A 165 -11.80 2.55 -3.88
CA THR A 165 -10.65 3.38 -4.28
C THR A 165 -9.86 3.84 -3.04
N ALA A 166 -10.54 4.17 -1.95
CA ALA A 166 -9.89 4.55 -0.70
C ALA A 166 -9.01 3.43 -0.13
N TRP A 167 -9.45 2.16 -0.19
CA TRP A 167 -8.67 1.03 0.32
C TRP A 167 -7.40 0.82 -0.50
N VAL A 168 -7.52 0.88 -1.83
CA VAL A 168 -6.38 0.74 -2.74
C VAL A 168 -5.37 1.87 -2.51
N ARG A 169 -5.83 3.12 -2.39
CA ARG A 169 -4.95 4.27 -2.11
C ARG A 169 -4.27 4.17 -0.74
N ALA A 170 -4.99 3.71 0.29
CA ALA A 170 -4.42 3.44 1.60
C ALA A 170 -3.32 2.36 1.52
N ALA A 171 -3.57 1.29 0.76
CA ALA A 171 -2.59 0.22 0.52
C ALA A 171 -1.36 0.72 -0.24
N MET A 172 -1.55 1.54 -1.28
CA MET A 172 -0.45 2.17 -2.03
C MET A 172 0.42 3.02 -1.09
N MET A 173 -0.18 3.85 -0.23
CA MET A 173 0.55 4.68 0.72
C MET A 173 1.32 3.83 1.75
N ALA A 174 0.66 2.81 2.34
CA ALA A 174 1.28 1.90 3.30
C ALA A 174 2.44 1.11 2.67
N ARG A 175 2.25 0.62 1.44
CA ARG A 175 3.28 -0.12 0.70
C ARG A 175 4.46 0.78 0.34
N CYS A 176 4.18 2.00 -0.14
CA CYS A 176 5.20 3.00 -0.44
C CYS A 176 6.05 3.29 0.81
N ASN A 177 5.42 3.56 1.96
CA ASN A 177 6.12 3.77 3.22
C ASN A 177 6.97 2.55 3.65
N SER A 178 6.41 1.33 3.52
CA SER A 178 7.15 0.12 3.87
C SER A 178 8.36 -0.15 2.98
N ILE A 179 8.29 0.19 1.68
CA ILE A 179 9.41 -0.01 0.74
C ILE A 179 10.54 0.94 1.08
N ILE A 180 10.21 2.22 1.28
CA ILE A 180 11.24 3.23 1.48
C ILE A 180 12.03 3.00 2.76
N ARG A 181 11.53 2.19 3.71
CA ARG A 181 12.25 1.72 4.92
C ARG A 181 13.58 0.99 4.61
N GLY A 182 13.79 0.49 3.40
CA GLY A 182 15.08 -0.07 2.98
C GLY A 182 15.34 -1.51 3.45
N HIS A 183 14.30 -2.33 3.54
CA HIS A 183 14.45 -3.77 3.84
C HIS A 183 13.90 -4.69 2.75
N SER A 184 13.28 -4.12 1.70
CA SER A 184 12.67 -4.89 0.62
C SER A 184 13.61 -5.18 -0.55
N ALA A 185 14.78 -4.51 -0.63
CA ALA A 185 15.65 -4.54 -1.81
C ALA A 185 14.88 -4.20 -3.10
N VAL A 186 14.10 -3.14 -3.02
CA VAL A 186 13.32 -2.54 -4.10
C VAL A 186 13.92 -1.17 -4.34
N ARG A 187 14.15 -0.80 -5.60
CA ARG A 187 14.75 0.50 -5.95
C ARG A 187 13.83 1.67 -5.62
N GLN A 188 14.45 2.85 -5.57
CA GLN A 188 13.77 4.10 -5.24
C GLN A 188 12.75 4.50 -6.33
N ASP A 189 13.08 4.30 -7.60
CA ASP A 189 12.21 4.58 -8.76
C ASP A 189 10.85 3.85 -8.68
N VAL A 190 10.82 2.62 -8.16
CA VAL A 190 9.60 1.85 -7.90
C VAL A 190 8.71 2.57 -6.88
N ALA A 191 9.28 3.01 -5.75
CA ALA A 191 8.54 3.72 -4.71
C ALA A 191 8.07 5.10 -5.18
N GLU A 192 8.92 5.82 -5.93
CA GLU A 192 8.60 7.10 -6.56
C GLU A 192 7.45 6.97 -7.57
N THR A 193 7.40 5.87 -8.33
CA THR A 193 6.30 5.63 -9.26
C THR A 193 4.97 5.41 -8.53
N ILE A 194 4.95 4.64 -7.43
CA ILE A 194 3.75 4.49 -6.59
C ILE A 194 3.32 5.84 -6.01
N LEU A 195 4.27 6.66 -5.56
CA LEU A 195 4.00 8.01 -5.06
C LEU A 195 3.43 8.92 -6.17
N ALA A 196 3.97 8.85 -7.38
CA ALA A 196 3.48 9.61 -8.53
C ALA A 196 2.03 9.22 -8.88
N LEU A 197 1.69 7.92 -8.84
CA LEU A 197 0.30 7.47 -9.03
C LEU A 197 -0.64 8.07 -7.99
N LEU A 198 -0.25 8.09 -6.70
CA LEU A 198 -1.03 8.71 -5.63
C LEU A 198 -1.26 10.20 -5.88
N GLN A 199 -0.20 10.94 -6.25
CA GLN A 199 -0.23 12.38 -6.53
C GLN A 199 -1.08 12.72 -7.76
N ARG A 200 -1.05 11.87 -8.79
CA ARG A 200 -1.86 12.03 -10.02
C ARG A 200 -3.26 11.46 -9.90
N ASN A 201 -3.63 10.87 -8.75
CA ASN A 201 -4.92 10.22 -8.52
C ASN A 201 -5.22 9.12 -9.54
N ILE A 202 -4.20 8.34 -9.86
CA ILE A 202 -4.30 7.12 -10.66
C ILE A 202 -4.35 5.96 -9.68
N THR A 203 -5.46 5.23 -9.64
CA THR A 203 -5.68 4.14 -8.69
C THR A 203 -6.11 2.89 -9.43
N PRO A 204 -5.39 1.75 -9.32
CA PRO A 204 -5.81 0.52 -9.97
C PRO A 204 -7.16 0.02 -9.48
N ILE A 205 -7.91 -0.59 -10.40
CA ILE A 205 -9.13 -1.33 -10.09
C ILE A 205 -8.69 -2.72 -9.63
N VAL A 206 -8.72 -2.91 -8.31
CA VAL A 206 -8.23 -4.12 -7.65
C VAL A 206 -9.44 -5.01 -7.32
N PRO A 207 -9.41 -6.33 -7.58
CA PRO A 207 -10.46 -7.24 -7.16
C PRO A 207 -10.67 -7.26 -5.64
N LEU A 208 -11.93 -7.36 -5.23
CA LEU A 208 -12.36 -7.37 -3.82
C LEU A 208 -11.84 -8.59 -3.06
N ARG A 209 -11.67 -9.73 -3.75
CA ARG A 209 -11.27 -11.01 -3.17
C ARG A 209 -10.02 -11.56 -3.85
N GLY A 210 -9.30 -12.43 -3.13
CA GLY A 210 -8.09 -13.10 -3.62
C GLY A 210 -6.92 -13.07 -2.65
N SER A 211 -6.99 -12.27 -1.58
CA SER A 211 -6.01 -12.28 -0.49
C SER A 211 -6.49 -13.14 0.69
N ILE A 212 -5.55 -13.80 1.35
CA ILE A 212 -5.72 -14.43 2.67
C ILE A 212 -4.97 -13.67 3.78
N SER A 213 -4.29 -12.57 3.43
CA SER A 213 -3.59 -11.64 4.33
C SER A 213 -2.58 -12.25 5.33
N ALA A 214 -2.13 -13.50 5.12
CA ALA A 214 -1.19 -14.19 5.99
C ALA A 214 0.29 -13.88 5.68
N SER A 215 0.75 -14.20 4.46
CA SER A 215 2.14 -14.00 4.00
C SER A 215 2.28 -12.92 2.93
N GLY A 216 1.34 -11.97 2.91
CA GLY A 216 1.27 -10.90 1.94
C GLY A 216 -0.07 -10.86 1.20
N ASP A 217 -0.55 -9.65 0.94
CA ASP A 217 -1.68 -9.36 0.08
C ASP A 217 -1.26 -9.50 -1.39
N LEU A 218 -0.70 -10.66 -1.76
CA LEU A 218 0.01 -10.91 -3.02
C LEU A 218 -0.84 -10.55 -4.24
N SER A 219 -2.06 -11.11 -4.31
CA SER A 219 -2.96 -10.88 -5.44
C SER A 219 -3.32 -9.41 -5.60
N PRO A 220 -3.90 -8.70 -4.61
CA PRO A 220 -4.24 -7.29 -4.81
C PRO A 220 -3.00 -6.37 -4.97
N LEU A 221 -1.86 -6.68 -4.36
CA LEU A 221 -0.60 -5.93 -4.60
C LEU A 221 -0.04 -6.14 -6.02
N SER A 222 -0.35 -7.27 -6.66
CA SER A 222 0.02 -7.50 -8.06
C SER A 222 -0.62 -6.51 -9.03
N TYR A 223 -1.82 -5.99 -8.71
CA TYR A 223 -2.47 -4.97 -9.52
C TYR A 223 -1.75 -3.61 -9.41
N ILE A 224 -1.20 -3.29 -8.23
CA ILE A 224 -0.36 -2.10 -8.05
C ILE A 224 0.97 -2.28 -8.81
N ALA A 225 1.61 -3.45 -8.68
CA ALA A 225 2.85 -3.76 -9.40
C ALA A 225 2.66 -3.73 -10.92
N GLY A 226 1.63 -4.38 -11.45
CA GLY A 226 1.36 -4.35 -12.88
C GLY A 226 0.94 -2.96 -13.39
N THR A 227 0.37 -2.09 -12.52
CA THR A 227 0.09 -0.70 -12.90
C THR A 227 1.36 0.09 -13.11
N ILE A 228 2.35 -0.01 -12.21
CA ILE A 228 3.63 0.69 -12.38
C ILE A 228 4.45 0.12 -13.55
N GLU A 229 4.25 -1.15 -13.92
CA GLU A 229 4.82 -1.75 -15.13
C GLU A 229 4.07 -1.34 -16.42
N GLY A 230 2.95 -0.61 -16.32
CA GLY A 230 2.16 -0.21 -17.49
C GLY A 230 1.46 -1.38 -18.19
N ASN A 231 1.01 -2.38 -17.42
CA ASN A 231 0.30 -3.54 -17.94
C ASN A 231 -1.04 -3.13 -18.60
N PRO A 232 -1.26 -3.44 -19.88
CA PRO A 232 -2.47 -3.02 -20.61
C PRO A 232 -3.75 -3.73 -20.14
N ASP A 233 -3.62 -4.88 -19.46
CA ASP A 233 -4.76 -5.66 -18.99
C ASP A 233 -5.28 -5.17 -17.63
N ILE A 234 -4.57 -4.24 -16.99
CA ILE A 234 -4.98 -3.62 -15.72
C ILE A 234 -5.67 -2.30 -16.02
N PHE A 235 -6.87 -2.15 -15.46
CA PHE A 235 -7.63 -0.91 -15.51
C PHE A 235 -7.37 -0.05 -14.27
N VAL A 236 -7.40 1.26 -14.46
CA VAL A 236 -7.21 2.26 -13.41
C VAL A 236 -8.33 3.30 -13.45
N ARG A 237 -8.67 3.84 -12.28
CA ARG A 237 -9.49 5.04 -12.10
C ARG A 237 -8.57 6.25 -12.05
N VAL A 238 -8.84 7.27 -12.88
CA VAL A 238 -8.06 8.51 -12.96
C VAL A 238 -8.96 9.71 -12.64
N GLY A 239 -8.55 10.51 -11.65
CA GLY A 239 -9.23 11.77 -11.32
C GLY A 239 -9.59 11.89 -9.83
N LYS A 240 -10.01 13.09 -9.44
CA LYS A 240 -10.56 13.38 -8.11
C LYS A 240 -12.07 13.47 -8.24
N GLY A 241 -12.79 12.56 -7.59
CA GLY A 241 -14.21 12.44 -7.84
C GLY A 241 -14.44 11.71 -9.16
N THR A 242 -14.82 12.42 -10.24
CA THR A 242 -15.43 11.78 -11.42
C THR A 242 -14.33 11.09 -12.18
N SER A 243 -14.20 9.79 -11.91
CA SER A 243 -13.06 9.02 -12.36
C SER A 243 -13.29 8.48 -13.76
N ASN A 244 -12.36 8.77 -14.66
CA ASN A 244 -12.29 8.09 -15.94
C ASN A 244 -11.60 6.74 -15.76
N ILE A 245 -12.17 5.69 -16.33
CA ILE A 245 -11.55 4.36 -16.37
C ILE A 245 -10.77 4.21 -17.68
N MET A 246 -9.52 3.79 -17.56
CA MET A 246 -8.65 3.49 -18.71
C MET A 246 -7.64 2.41 -18.34
N THR A 247 -6.85 1.94 -19.31
CA THR A 247 -5.77 0.98 -19.04
C THR A 247 -4.61 1.66 -18.31
N ALA A 248 -3.84 0.91 -17.52
CA ALA A 248 -2.69 1.43 -16.80
C ALA A 248 -1.68 2.06 -17.77
N ARG A 249 -1.44 1.43 -18.92
CA ARG A 249 -0.58 1.98 -19.98
C ARG A 249 -1.01 3.40 -20.41
N GLN A 250 -2.29 3.56 -20.77
CA GLN A 250 -2.81 4.86 -21.19
C GLN A 250 -2.70 5.90 -20.08
N ALA A 251 -2.96 5.52 -18.83
CA ALA A 251 -2.87 6.44 -17.70
C ALA A 251 -1.42 6.89 -17.43
N LEU A 252 -0.45 5.97 -17.51
CA LEU A 252 0.97 6.31 -17.37
C LEU A 252 1.43 7.25 -18.49
N GLU A 253 1.06 6.95 -19.74
CA GLU A 253 1.36 7.81 -20.91
C GLU A 253 0.77 9.22 -20.74
N GLN A 254 -0.52 9.33 -20.37
CA GLN A 254 -1.19 10.62 -20.17
C GLN A 254 -0.60 11.42 -19.00
N ALA A 255 -0.10 10.73 -17.96
CA ALA A 255 0.51 11.37 -16.81
C ALA A 255 2.01 11.68 -16.98
N GLY A 256 2.61 11.27 -18.10
CA GLY A 256 4.05 11.38 -18.35
C GLY A 256 4.90 10.54 -17.40
N ILE A 257 4.36 9.45 -16.85
CA ILE A 257 5.05 8.53 -15.95
C ILE A 257 5.64 7.40 -16.78
N GLN A 258 6.95 7.16 -16.63
CA GLN A 258 7.61 6.05 -17.34
C GLN A 258 7.30 4.71 -16.67
N PRO A 259 6.90 3.67 -17.43
CA PRO A 259 6.71 2.33 -16.88
C PRO A 259 8.02 1.76 -16.29
N VAL A 260 7.90 1.10 -15.15
CA VAL A 260 9.02 0.47 -14.44
C VAL A 260 9.19 -0.97 -14.93
N THR A 261 10.42 -1.40 -15.18
CA THR A 261 10.74 -2.83 -15.37
C THR A 261 11.28 -3.39 -14.05
N LEU A 262 10.64 -4.43 -13.50
CA LEU A 262 11.03 -5.02 -12.22
C LEU A 262 12.28 -5.90 -12.34
N HIS A 263 13.28 -5.64 -11.52
CA HIS A 263 14.49 -6.46 -11.41
C HIS A 263 14.40 -7.49 -10.29
N ALA A 264 15.51 -8.22 -10.06
CA ALA A 264 15.66 -9.21 -9.01
C ALA A 264 15.03 -8.77 -7.68
N LYS A 265 14.19 -9.62 -7.10
CA LYS A 265 13.43 -9.41 -5.85
C LYS A 265 12.34 -8.33 -5.89
N GLU A 266 12.27 -7.45 -6.89
CA GLU A 266 11.35 -6.31 -6.83
C GLU A 266 9.89 -6.70 -6.91
N GLY A 267 9.54 -7.68 -7.76
CA GLY A 267 8.18 -8.24 -7.80
C GLY A 267 7.77 -8.81 -6.44
N LEU A 268 8.58 -9.69 -5.86
CA LEU A 268 8.31 -10.23 -4.52
C LEU A 268 8.31 -9.13 -3.45
N GLY A 269 9.23 -8.17 -3.55
CA GLY A 269 9.36 -7.04 -2.63
C GLY A 269 8.17 -6.10 -2.68
N LEU A 270 7.45 -6.01 -3.79
CA LEU A 270 6.19 -5.27 -3.90
C LEU A 270 5.00 -6.06 -3.35
N LEU A 271 4.89 -7.33 -3.72
CA LEU A 271 3.72 -8.15 -3.42
C LEU A 271 3.72 -8.68 -1.98
N ASN A 272 4.89 -8.85 -1.38
CA ASN A 272 5.02 -9.39 -0.03
C ASN A 272 4.84 -8.29 1.03
N GLY A 273 3.60 -8.11 1.48
CA GLY A 273 3.26 -7.30 2.64
C GLY A 273 1.76 -7.23 2.88
N THR A 274 1.36 -6.78 4.07
CA THR A 274 -0.04 -6.70 4.52
C THR A 274 -0.64 -5.31 4.27
N ALA A 275 -0.25 -4.65 3.17
CA ALA A 275 -0.57 -3.25 2.94
C ALA A 275 -2.07 -3.01 2.74
N PHE A 276 -2.80 -3.94 2.12
CA PHE A 276 -4.25 -3.83 1.96
C PHE A 276 -4.96 -4.05 3.29
N SER A 277 -4.57 -5.06 4.07
CA SER A 277 -5.13 -5.27 5.41
C SER A 277 -4.88 -4.07 6.32
N ALA A 278 -3.63 -3.57 6.37
CA ALA A 278 -3.24 -2.45 7.21
C ALA A 278 -3.93 -1.13 6.78
N GLY A 279 -3.98 -0.87 5.47
CA GLY A 279 -4.65 0.31 4.92
C GLY A 279 -6.15 0.29 5.23
N THR A 280 -6.82 -0.83 4.99
CA THR A 280 -8.25 -1.00 5.29
C THR A 280 -8.53 -0.90 6.78
N ALA A 281 -7.69 -1.52 7.63
CA ALA A 281 -7.80 -1.42 9.08
C ALA A 281 -7.65 0.03 9.58
N ALA A 282 -6.73 0.81 9.01
CA ALA A 282 -6.57 2.23 9.34
C ALA A 282 -7.84 3.04 9.02
N LEU A 283 -8.45 2.79 7.86
CA LEU A 283 -9.72 3.44 7.48
C LEU A 283 -10.87 3.05 8.42
N ALA A 284 -10.98 1.76 8.76
CA ALA A 284 -12.00 1.25 9.68
C ALA A 284 -11.82 1.80 11.10
N LEU A 285 -10.58 1.86 11.60
CA LEU A 285 -10.26 2.44 12.91
C LEU A 285 -10.61 3.93 12.99
N SER A 286 -10.38 4.69 11.91
CA SER A 286 -10.80 6.09 11.84
C SER A 286 -12.31 6.24 11.97
N GLN A 287 -13.09 5.42 11.25
CA GLN A 287 -14.55 5.44 11.33
C GLN A 287 -15.05 5.00 12.72
N ALA A 288 -14.44 3.96 13.30
CA ALA A 288 -14.77 3.50 14.64
C ALA A 288 -14.51 4.57 15.71
N GLN A 289 -13.42 5.34 15.57
CA GLN A 289 -13.14 6.49 16.43
C GLN A 289 -14.24 7.55 16.32
N ASP A 290 -14.63 7.92 15.09
CA ASP A 290 -15.68 8.93 14.87
C ASP A 290 -17.02 8.49 15.50
N LEU A 291 -17.40 7.22 15.34
CA LEU A 291 -18.60 6.64 15.95
C LEU A 291 -18.52 6.57 17.48
N THR A 292 -17.34 6.27 18.03
CA THR A 292 -17.12 6.22 19.48
C THR A 292 -17.27 7.59 20.12
N ILE A 293 -16.73 8.63 19.49
CA ILE A 293 -16.88 10.00 19.96
C ILE A 293 -18.33 10.48 19.83
N LEU A 294 -18.98 10.19 18.68
CA LEU A 294 -20.38 10.52 18.47
C LEU A 294 -21.30 9.88 19.51
N SER A 295 -21.10 8.60 19.83
CA SER A 295 -21.93 7.90 20.82
C SER A 295 -21.81 8.52 22.22
N GLN A 296 -20.61 8.93 22.62
CA GLN A 296 -20.39 9.64 23.89
C GLN A 296 -21.10 11.00 23.92
N PHE A 297 -21.05 11.76 22.83
CA PHE A 297 -21.77 13.04 22.72
C PHE A 297 -23.29 12.85 22.80
N LEU A 298 -23.82 11.87 22.07
CA LEU A 298 -25.26 11.58 22.10
C LEU A 298 -25.73 11.15 23.50
N LEU A 299 -24.95 10.32 24.19
CA LEU A 299 -25.24 9.92 25.56
C LEU A 299 -25.27 11.14 26.51
N ALA A 300 -24.27 12.01 26.44
CA ALA A 300 -24.22 13.23 27.24
C ALA A 300 -25.39 14.18 26.94
N TRP A 301 -25.82 14.25 25.67
CA TRP A 301 -26.97 15.06 25.27
C TRP A 301 -28.29 14.51 25.82
N VAL A 302 -28.48 13.19 25.77
CA VAL A 302 -29.67 12.51 26.30
C VAL A 302 -29.77 12.68 27.81
N LEU A 303 -28.67 12.51 28.56
CA LEU A 303 -28.65 12.64 30.03
C LEU A 303 -28.85 14.08 30.54
N ARG A 304 -28.81 15.09 29.65
CA ARG A 304 -29.00 16.49 30.00
C ARG A 304 -30.47 16.95 29.84
N GLN A 305 -31.31 16.16 29.20
CA GLN A 305 -32.76 16.39 29.08
C GLN A 305 -33.49 15.79 30.29
#